data_AF-A0A8J3BRA4-F1
#
_entry.id   AF-A0A8J3BRA4-F1
#
_cell.length_a   1.000
_cell.length_b   1.000
_cell.length_c   1.000
_cell.angle_alpha   90.00
_cell.angle_beta   90.00
_cell.angle_gamma   90.00
#
_symmetry.space_group_name_H-M   'P 1'
#
loop_
_entity.id
_entity.type
_entity.pdbx_description
1 polymer ?
#
loop_
_entity_poly.entity_id
_entity_poly.type
_entity_poly.pdbx_seq_one_letter_code
_entity_poly.pdbx_strand_id
1 'polypeptide(L)'
;MGKSKKEIKEWKEYRKSVLEQKSKSDDDFEKYITFIASGALGLTITFIDKISPLKESIVIWVIALGWVLLAFTLFINLLSHFLSSKYNEQTIQDIDDEIEYDNLIEKIDSRNRIISRLNLSSIILLGLGIISILIYTIVNAYQ
;
A
#
# COMPACT_ATOMS: atom_id res chain seq x y z
N MET A 1 0.05 -15.35 -40.22
CA MET A 1 0.18 -13.94 -40.65
C MET A 1 0.75 -13.15 -39.48
N GLY A 2 1.91 -12.52 -39.64
CA GLY A 2 2.45 -11.62 -38.63
C GLY A 2 1.69 -10.29 -38.60
N LYS A 3 1.65 -9.63 -37.45
CA LYS A 3 1.06 -8.29 -37.30
C LYS A 3 1.70 -7.31 -38.28
N SER A 4 0.91 -6.44 -38.89
CA SER A 4 1.38 -5.32 -39.70
C SER A 4 2.16 -4.32 -38.83
N LYS A 5 3.01 -3.49 -39.48
CA LYS A 5 3.75 -2.42 -38.78
C LYS A 5 2.81 -1.46 -38.03
N LYS A 6 1.62 -1.20 -38.59
CA LYS A 6 0.58 -0.37 -37.97
C LYS A 6 0.04 -1.03 -36.69
N GLU A 7 -0.32 -2.31 -36.76
CA GLU A 7 -0.77 -3.06 -35.58
C GLU A 7 0.31 -3.13 -34.50
N ILE A 8 1.58 -3.34 -34.84
CA ILE A 8 2.68 -3.35 -33.87
C ILE A 8 2.78 -1.99 -33.15
N LYS A 9 2.65 -0.89 -33.89
CA LYS A 9 2.70 0.47 -33.32
C LYS A 9 1.52 0.70 -32.37
N GLU A 10 0.30 0.40 -32.80
CA GLU A 10 -0.92 0.54 -31.98
C GLU A 10 -0.83 -0.29 -30.70
N TRP A 11 -0.29 -1.51 -30.79
CA TRP A 11 -0.06 -2.36 -29.61
C TRP A 11 0.96 -1.78 -28.63
N LYS A 12 2.05 -1.17 -29.12
CA LYS A 12 3.03 -0.49 -28.26
C LYS A 12 2.43 0.73 -27.57
N GLU A 13 1.64 1.53 -28.30
CA GLU A 13 0.94 2.69 -27.76
C GLU A 13 -0.10 2.28 -26.70
N TYR A 14 -0.91 1.26 -26.99
CA TYR A 14 -1.86 0.71 -26.02
C TYR A 14 -1.17 0.14 -24.78
N ARG A 15 -0.07 -0.61 -24.94
CA ARG A 15 0.71 -1.09 -23.80
C ARG A 15 1.22 0.07 -22.94
N LYS A 16 1.69 1.15 -23.56
CA LYS A 16 2.15 2.34 -22.84
C LYS A 16 1.01 2.99 -22.05
N SER A 17 -0.17 3.16 -22.64
CA SER A 17 -1.31 3.77 -21.95
C SER A 17 -1.81 2.94 -20.77
N VAL A 18 -1.77 1.60 -20.86
CA VAL A 18 -2.09 0.69 -19.74
C VAL A 18 -1.05 0.82 -18.62
N LEU A 19 0.24 0.96 -18.94
CA LEU A 19 1.29 1.18 -17.93
C LEU A 19 1.13 2.53 -17.21
N GLU A 20 0.80 3.59 -17.95
CA GLU A 20 0.51 4.91 -17.37
C GLU A 20 -0.71 4.89 -16.44
N GLN A 21 -1.79 4.20 -16.84
CA GLN A 21 -2.97 4.00 -15.98
C GLN A 21 -2.64 3.21 -14.73
N LYS A 22 -1.84 2.15 -14.85
CA LYS A 22 -1.39 1.35 -13.70
C LYS A 22 -0.60 2.23 -12.72
N SER A 23 0.40 2.97 -13.21
CA SER A 23 1.21 3.87 -12.37
C SER A 23 0.33 4.86 -11.60
N LYS A 24 -0.66 5.46 -12.27
CA LYS A 24 -1.60 6.36 -11.60
C LYS A 24 -2.45 5.65 -10.54
N SER A 25 -2.92 4.44 -10.84
CA SER A 25 -3.68 3.63 -9.88
C SER A 25 -2.85 3.27 -8.65
N ASP A 26 -1.56 2.98 -8.83
CA ASP A 26 -0.63 2.70 -7.73
C ASP A 26 -0.44 3.95 -6.85
N ASP A 27 -0.23 5.13 -7.46
CA ASP A 27 -0.12 6.41 -6.73
C ASP A 27 -1.40 6.76 -5.94
N ASP A 28 -2.57 6.57 -6.56
CA ASP A 28 -3.84 6.89 -5.91
C ASP A 28 -4.15 5.90 -4.77
N PHE A 29 -3.80 4.63 -4.94
CA PHE A 29 -3.90 3.62 -3.90
C PHE A 29 -3.07 3.98 -2.66
N GLU A 30 -1.81 4.40 -2.85
CA GLU A 30 -0.95 4.83 -1.74
C GLU A 30 -1.49 6.04 -0.99
N LYS A 31 -2.04 7.03 -1.73
CA LYS A 31 -2.70 8.20 -1.14
C LYS A 31 -3.90 7.79 -0.30
N TYR A 32 -4.74 6.88 -0.80
CA TYR A 32 -5.91 6.41 -0.07
C TYR A 32 -5.55 5.63 1.18
N ILE A 33 -4.56 4.73 1.13
CA ILE A 33 -4.06 4.04 2.33
C ILE A 33 -3.59 5.05 3.37
N THR A 34 -2.76 6.01 2.94
CA THR A 34 -2.22 7.03 3.84
C THR A 34 -3.33 7.85 4.46
N PHE A 35 -4.25 8.37 3.65
CA PHE A 35 -5.37 9.21 4.09
C PHE A 35 -6.28 8.47 5.08
N ILE A 36 -6.68 7.24 4.78
CA ILE A 36 -7.57 6.46 5.63
C ILE A 36 -6.86 6.11 6.94
N ALA A 37 -5.62 5.61 6.88
CA ALA A 37 -4.88 5.21 8.07
C ALA A 37 -4.58 6.41 8.99
N SER A 38 -4.08 7.52 8.43
CA SER A 38 -3.80 8.73 9.21
C SER A 38 -5.08 9.38 9.74
N GLY A 39 -6.15 9.39 8.94
CA GLY A 39 -7.45 9.93 9.35
C GLY A 39 -8.05 9.14 10.49
N ALA A 40 -8.10 7.80 10.38
CA ALA A 40 -8.59 6.94 11.44
C ALA A 40 -7.74 7.05 12.71
N LEU A 41 -6.42 7.02 12.59
CA LEU A 41 -5.51 7.13 13.73
C LEU A 41 -5.62 8.49 14.42
N GLY A 42 -5.60 9.59 13.65
CA GLY A 42 -5.69 10.95 14.16
C GLY A 42 -7.04 11.23 14.84
N LEU A 43 -8.14 10.84 14.21
CA LEU A 43 -9.48 10.99 14.80
C LEU A 43 -9.60 10.20 16.09
N THR A 44 -9.17 8.94 16.09
CA THR A 44 -9.32 8.07 17.26
C THR A 44 -8.44 8.53 18.40
N ILE A 45 -7.15 8.82 18.20
CA ILE A 45 -6.28 9.34 19.28
C ILE A 45 -6.84 10.65 19.86
N THR A 46 -7.34 11.56 19.01
CA THR A 46 -7.79 12.88 19.46
C THR A 46 -9.11 12.83 20.23
N PHE A 47 -10.03 11.94 19.80
CA PHE A 47 -11.40 11.93 20.32
C PHE A 47 -11.72 10.72 21.19
N ILE A 48 -10.78 9.80 21.42
CA ILE A 48 -11.08 8.56 22.15
C ILE A 48 -11.72 8.82 23.52
N ASP A 49 -11.15 9.73 24.29
CA ASP A 49 -11.67 10.06 25.64
C ASP A 49 -13.07 10.69 25.60
N LYS A 50 -13.48 11.29 24.46
CA LYS A 50 -14.84 11.81 24.28
C LYS A 50 -15.83 10.75 23.81
N ILE A 51 -15.35 9.70 23.15
CA ILE A 51 -16.18 8.60 22.62
C ILE A 51 -16.39 7.55 23.70
N SER A 52 -15.31 7.17 24.40
CA SER A 52 -15.31 6.17 25.45
C SER A 52 -14.12 6.42 26.38
N PRO A 53 -14.37 6.87 27.63
CA PRO A 53 -13.30 7.13 28.58
C PRO A 53 -12.43 5.88 28.77
N LEU A 54 -11.14 6.00 28.46
CA LEU A 54 -10.20 4.87 28.51
C LEU A 54 -10.13 4.23 29.90
N LYS A 55 -10.35 5.02 30.96
CA LYS A 55 -10.28 4.56 32.37
C LYS A 55 -11.37 3.56 32.75
N GLU A 56 -12.50 3.58 32.07
CA GLU A 56 -13.67 2.72 32.36
C GLU A 56 -13.80 1.57 31.36
N SER A 57 -12.92 1.54 30.36
CA SER A 57 -12.99 0.62 29.24
C SER A 57 -12.44 -0.76 29.60
N ILE A 58 -13.17 -1.81 29.25
CA ILE A 58 -12.77 -3.21 29.54
C ILE A 58 -11.67 -3.69 28.58
N VAL A 59 -11.69 -3.20 27.33
CA VAL A 59 -10.90 -3.77 26.21
C VAL A 59 -9.85 -2.80 25.64
N ILE A 60 -9.15 -2.06 26.51
CA ILE A 60 -8.11 -1.07 26.12
C ILE A 60 -7.05 -1.67 25.17
N TRP A 61 -6.70 -2.94 25.32
CA TRP A 61 -5.71 -3.60 24.46
C TRP A 61 -6.15 -3.67 23.00
N VAL A 62 -7.45 -3.74 22.72
CA VAL A 62 -7.99 -3.83 21.35
C VAL A 62 -7.78 -2.52 20.60
N ILE A 63 -8.00 -1.37 21.24
CA ILE A 63 -7.73 -0.08 20.61
C ILE A 63 -6.23 0.18 20.45
N ALA A 64 -5.43 -0.18 21.45
CA ALA A 64 -3.97 -0.08 21.35
C ALA A 64 -3.43 -0.90 20.17
N LEU A 65 -3.95 -2.13 19.99
CA LEU A 65 -3.63 -2.97 18.83
C LEU A 65 -4.06 -2.28 17.53
N GLY A 66 -5.28 -1.72 17.47
CA GLY A 66 -5.78 -0.97 16.32
C GLY A 66 -4.86 0.17 15.91
N TRP A 67 -4.41 0.98 16.88
CA TRP A 67 -3.47 2.07 16.62
C TRP A 67 -2.12 1.59 16.12
N VAL A 68 -1.58 0.54 16.74
CA VAL A 68 -0.31 -0.06 16.32
C VAL A 68 -0.41 -0.59 14.89
N LEU A 69 -1.50 -1.27 14.53
CA LEU A 69 -1.74 -1.76 13.17
C LEU A 69 -1.86 -0.62 12.14
N LEU A 70 -2.53 0.48 12.47
CA LEU A 70 -2.60 1.66 11.60
C LEU A 70 -1.25 2.35 11.45
N ALA A 71 -0.46 2.45 12.52
CA ALA A 71 0.89 3.00 12.46
C ALA A 71 1.81 2.12 11.59
N PHE A 72 1.75 0.79 11.74
CA PHE A 72 2.47 -0.13 10.88
C PHE A 72 2.00 -0.08 9.43
N THR A 73 0.71 0.13 9.17
CA THR A 73 0.18 0.35 7.81
C THR A 73 0.89 1.53 7.15
N LEU A 74 0.99 2.68 7.83
CA LEU A 74 1.67 3.86 7.32
C LEU A 74 3.17 3.58 7.07
N PHE A 75 3.82 2.89 8.00
CA PHE A 75 5.23 2.56 7.89
C PHE A 75 5.53 1.61 6.72
N ILE A 76 4.76 0.53 6.56
CA ILE A 76 4.94 -0.42 5.45
C ILE A 76 4.59 0.24 4.11
N ASN A 77 3.54 1.06 4.05
CA ASN A 77 3.20 1.83 2.85
C ASN A 77 4.37 2.74 2.41
N LEU A 78 4.94 3.49 3.37
CA LEU A 78 6.10 4.35 3.10
C LEU A 78 7.34 3.54 2.67
N LEU A 79 7.59 2.40 3.32
CA LEU A 79 8.69 1.50 2.97
C LEU A 79 8.52 0.92 1.55
N SER A 80 7.29 0.57 1.18
CA SER A 80 6.97 0.07 -0.16
C SER A 80 7.29 1.10 -1.23
N HIS A 81 6.87 2.36 -1.03
CA HIS A 81 7.19 3.46 -1.94
C HIS A 81 8.71 3.69 -2.04
N PHE A 82 9.41 3.73 -0.90
CA PHE A 82 10.87 3.88 -0.88
C PHE A 82 11.59 2.78 -1.67
N LEU A 83 11.20 1.52 -1.46
CA LEU A 83 11.79 0.38 -2.18
C LEU A 83 11.41 0.39 -3.67
N SER A 84 10.19 0.77 -4.02
CA SER A 84 9.75 0.91 -5.42
C SER A 84 10.64 1.91 -6.17
N SER A 85 10.88 3.09 -5.59
CA SER A 85 11.79 4.09 -6.16
C SER A 85 13.20 3.55 -6.32
N LYS A 86 13.75 2.90 -5.29
CA LYS A 86 15.09 2.30 -5.33
C LYS A 86 15.20 1.21 -6.39
N TYR A 87 14.18 0.37 -6.54
CA TYR A 87 14.15 -0.69 -7.55
C TYR A 87 14.01 -0.15 -8.98
N ASN A 88 13.32 0.99 -9.16
CA ASN A 88 13.30 1.67 -10.45
C ASN A 88 14.68 2.21 -10.83
N GLU A 89 15.40 2.84 -9.89
CA GLU A 89 16.80 3.28 -10.11
C GLU A 89 17.71 2.09 -10.48
N GLN A 90 17.60 0.98 -9.74
CA GLN A 90 18.37 -0.23 -10.06
C GLN A 90 18.00 -0.82 -11.43
N THR A 91 16.75 -0.72 -11.84
CA THR A 91 16.31 -1.20 -13.16
C THR A 91 16.87 -0.33 -14.28
N ILE A 92 16.98 0.99 -14.06
CA ILE A 92 17.66 1.89 -15.00
C ILE A 92 19.13 1.52 -15.13
N GLN A 93 19.81 1.30 -14.00
CA GLN A 93 21.22 0.85 -14.00
C GLN A 93 21.40 -0.48 -14.71
N ASP A 94 20.53 -1.47 -14.46
CA ASP A 94 20.58 -2.77 -15.15
C ASP A 94 20.41 -2.62 -16.68
N ILE A 95 19.62 -1.64 -17.14
CA ILE A 95 19.47 -1.32 -18.57
C ILE A 95 20.73 -0.66 -19.12
N ASP A 96 21.30 0.31 -18.39
CA ASP A 96 22.52 1.02 -18.78
C ASP A 96 23.76 0.09 -18.81
N ASP A 97 23.76 -0.93 -17.95
CA ASP A 97 24.78 -1.99 -17.90
C ASP A 97 24.60 -3.06 -19.00
N GLU A 98 23.60 -2.91 -19.88
CA GLU A 98 23.29 -3.81 -20.99
C GLU A 98 23.17 -5.29 -20.61
N ILE A 99 22.61 -5.59 -19.42
CA ILE A 99 22.46 -6.98 -18.98
C ILE A 99 21.51 -7.76 -19.91
N GLU A 100 21.67 -9.09 -19.96
CA GLU A 100 20.81 -9.95 -20.78
C GLU A 100 19.32 -9.75 -20.48
N TYR A 101 18.51 -9.71 -21.53
CA TYR A 101 17.07 -9.41 -21.44
C TYR A 101 16.33 -10.33 -20.46
N ASP A 102 16.61 -11.64 -20.49
CA ASP A 102 15.93 -12.59 -19.60
C ASP A 102 16.28 -12.33 -18.12
N ASN A 103 17.54 -12.02 -17.83
CA ASN A 103 18.00 -11.64 -16.49
C ASN A 103 17.38 -10.31 -16.02
N LEU A 104 17.22 -9.33 -16.93
CA LEU A 104 16.54 -8.07 -16.63
C LEU A 104 15.08 -8.31 -16.22
N ILE A 105 14.34 -9.12 -16.98
CA ILE A 105 12.94 -9.43 -16.68
C ILE A 105 12.81 -10.16 -15.34
N GLU A 106 13.67 -11.16 -15.07
CA GLU A 106 13.64 -11.88 -13.79
C GLU A 106 13.90 -10.96 -12.58
N LYS A 107 14.86 -10.04 -12.69
CA LYS A 107 15.14 -9.03 -11.65
C LYS A 107 13.94 -8.10 -11.43
N ILE A 108 13.35 -7.58 -12.50
CA ILE A 108 12.17 -6.71 -12.43
C ILE A 108 11.00 -7.45 -11.74
N ASP A 109 10.74 -8.70 -12.12
CA ASP A 109 9.66 -9.50 -11.54
C ASP A 109 9.90 -9.87 -10.07
N SER A 110 11.15 -10.12 -9.68
CA SER A 110 11.52 -10.34 -8.29
C SER A 110 11.28 -9.08 -7.44
N ARG A 111 11.75 -7.92 -7.91
CA ARG A 111 11.55 -6.62 -7.26
C ARG A 111 10.06 -6.29 -7.11
N ASN A 112 9.29 -6.43 -8.19
CA ASN A 112 7.84 -6.20 -8.19
C ASN A 112 7.09 -7.11 -7.22
N ARG A 113 7.50 -8.37 -7.08
CA ARG A 113 6.91 -9.30 -6.10
C ARG A 113 7.13 -8.84 -4.65
N ILE A 114 8.28 -8.25 -4.33
CA ILE A 114 8.55 -7.69 -3.00
C ILE A 114 7.60 -6.52 -2.72
N ILE A 115 7.51 -5.55 -3.64
CA ILE A 115 6.62 -4.38 -3.51
C ILE A 115 5.16 -4.81 -3.38
N SER A 116 4.71 -5.76 -4.21
CA SER A 116 3.34 -6.27 -4.15
C SER A 116 2.99 -6.91 -2.80
N ARG A 117 3.94 -7.65 -2.18
CA ARG A 117 3.74 -8.24 -0.84
C ARG A 117 3.65 -7.17 0.24
N LEU A 118 4.46 -6.11 0.16
CA LEU A 118 4.40 -5.00 1.11
C LEU A 118 3.08 -4.25 0.99
N ASN A 119 2.63 -3.94 -0.23
CA ASN A 119 1.34 -3.30 -0.49
C ASN A 119 0.18 -4.14 0.04
N LEU A 120 0.19 -5.46 -0.22
CA LEU A 120 -0.82 -6.37 0.32
C LEU A 120 -0.81 -6.40 1.85
N SER A 121 0.38 -6.40 2.46
CA SER A 121 0.52 -6.36 3.93
C SER A 121 -0.08 -5.08 4.50
N SER A 122 0.15 -3.93 3.87
CA SER A 122 -0.48 -2.65 4.26
C SER A 122 -2.00 -2.72 4.21
N ILE A 123 -2.61 -3.33 3.18
CA ILE A 123 -4.08 -3.50 3.10
C ILE A 123 -4.60 -4.32 4.28
N ILE A 124 -3.94 -5.45 4.57
CA ILE A 124 -4.36 -6.37 5.63
C ILE A 124 -4.27 -5.66 6.99
N LEU A 125 -3.15 -4.98 7.27
CA LEU A 125 -2.97 -4.24 8.51
C LEU A 125 -3.98 -3.10 8.67
N LEU A 126 -4.28 -2.38 7.58
CA LEU A 126 -5.29 -1.32 7.57
C LEU A 126 -6.65 -1.87 7.97
N GLY A 127 -7.09 -2.95 7.32
CA GLY A 127 -8.36 -3.61 7.60
C GLY A 127 -8.45 -4.10 9.05
N LEU A 128 -7.42 -4.81 9.53
CA LEU A 128 -7.37 -5.28 10.91
C LEU A 128 -7.35 -4.13 11.92
N GLY A 129 -6.64 -3.04 11.63
CA GLY A 129 -6.59 -1.84 12.47
C GLY A 129 -7.96 -1.17 12.61
N ILE A 130 -8.66 -0.95 11.49
CA ILE A 130 -10.01 -0.37 11.47
C ILE A 130 -10.99 -1.29 12.20
N ILE A 131 -10.97 -2.60 11.92
CA ILE A 131 -11.86 -3.57 12.59
C ILE A 131 -11.63 -3.57 14.11
N SER A 132 -10.38 -3.50 14.56
CA SER A 132 -10.05 -3.45 16.00
C SER A 132 -10.66 -2.21 16.66
N ILE A 133 -10.52 -1.04 16.03
CA ILE A 133 -11.11 0.21 16.52
C ILE A 133 -12.64 0.11 16.59
N LEU A 134 -13.28 -0.45 15.54
CA LEU A 134 -14.73 -0.64 15.52
C LEU A 134 -15.20 -1.57 16.65
N ILE A 135 -14.51 -2.69 16.86
CA ILE A 135 -14.82 -3.63 17.94
C ILE A 135 -14.72 -2.93 19.30
N TYR A 136 -13.65 -2.18 19.53
CA TYR A 136 -13.48 -1.42 20.77
C TYR A 136 -14.63 -0.45 21.00
N THR A 137 -14.99 0.34 19.97
CA THR A 137 -16.05 1.34 20.09
C THR A 137 -17.39 0.69 20.35
N ILE A 138 -17.73 -0.40 19.67
CA ILE A 138 -19.00 -1.11 19.85
C ILE A 138 -19.10 -1.69 21.27
N VAL A 139 -18.06 -2.40 21.73
CA VAL A 139 -18.09 -3.05 23.05
C VAL A 139 -18.25 -2.04 24.18
N ASN A 140 -17.52 -0.92 24.12
CA ASN A 140 -17.60 0.09 25.18
C ASN A 140 -18.78 1.07 25.03
N ALA A 141 -19.43 1.16 23.86
CA ALA A 141 -20.59 2.04 23.67
C ALA A 141 -21.88 1.53 24.35
N TYR A 142 -21.96 0.22 24.61
CA TYR A 142 -23.10 -0.42 25.29
C TYR A 142 -22.84 -0.72 26.77
N GLN A 143 -21.79 -0.11 27.33
CA GLN A 143 -21.41 -0.18 28.73
C GLN A 143 -21.87 1.07 29.48
#